data_AF-A0A1I4XIW1-F1
#
_entry.id   AF-A0A1I4XIW1-F1
#
_cell.length_a   1.000
_cell.length_b   1.000
_cell.length_c   1.000
_cell.angle_alpha   90.00
_cell.angle_beta   90.00
_cell.angle_gamma   90.00
#
_symmetry.space_group_name_H-M   'P 1'
#
loop_
_entity.id
_entity.type
_entity.pdbx_description
1 polymer ?
#
loop_
_entity_poly.entity_id
_entity_poly.type
_entity_poly.pdbx_seq_one_letter_code
_entity_poly.pdbx_strand_id
1 'polypeptide(L)'
;MKTRLIILDGPSTVGKSSLSKSIYHQLKERYHTKWLHEECSDHPIGTGEFEKGDLTTAEGMEKNRKHMITKWSELAKRIQEEDTIYILEGCFLHALDRYLIGSVWTEKEIDAYFVEIGKILEPLHPFFVFLHREDLRQSFEKAFQARGNWWKDLILKAPEPCGYFKNHPYTGEESIFESIHYEQQQMDRVFQRLSGHKLKMETSEENWKKYTEVLLKALGVPYEEKNLQCQDIQSYVGTYESHGGHRWSISWDAEKKLLYSSLFWPYMPMEVLGDRTLGLLSFPVTLRFSDTLSTFQVEGNYDWDLNGELYHKR
;
A
#
# COMPACT_ATOMS: atom_id res chain seq x y z
N MET A 1 15.36 -8.39 -16.48
CA MET A 1 15.67 -7.68 -15.22
C MET A 1 16.21 -8.70 -14.21
N LYS A 2 17.22 -8.37 -13.38
CA LYS A 2 17.80 -9.32 -12.41
C LYS A 2 16.96 -9.48 -11.13
N THR A 3 16.34 -8.39 -10.69
CA THR A 3 15.46 -8.36 -9.53
C THR A 3 14.19 -9.16 -9.78
N ARG A 4 13.84 -10.04 -8.84
CA ARG A 4 12.57 -10.79 -8.82
C ARG A 4 11.58 -10.31 -7.77
N LEU A 5 12.03 -9.43 -6.87
CA LEU A 5 11.21 -8.84 -5.82
C LEU A 5 11.50 -7.34 -5.68
N ILE A 6 10.48 -6.53 -5.84
CA ILE A 6 10.50 -5.09 -5.59
C ILE A 6 9.63 -4.85 -4.37
N ILE A 7 10.18 -4.20 -3.34
CA ILE A 7 9.45 -3.86 -2.12
C ILE A 7 9.33 -2.35 -2.06
N LEU A 8 8.10 -1.82 -2.17
CA LEU A 8 7.80 -0.40 -1.96
C LEU A 8 7.18 -0.20 -0.59
N ASP A 9 7.85 0.56 0.26
CA ASP A 9 7.36 0.75 1.62
C ASP A 9 7.68 2.15 2.18
N GLY A 10 7.05 2.47 3.30
CA GLY A 10 7.11 3.75 3.98
C GLY A 10 5.88 4.00 4.84
N PRO A 11 5.81 5.13 5.56
CA PRO A 11 4.68 5.46 6.41
C PRO A 11 3.34 5.46 5.66
N SER A 12 2.24 5.47 6.40
CA SER A 12 0.93 5.77 5.79
C SER A 12 0.97 7.11 5.07
N THR A 13 0.16 7.27 4.02
CA THR A 13 -0.02 8.51 3.22
C THR A 13 1.13 8.90 2.27
N VAL A 14 2.26 8.18 2.22
CA VAL A 14 3.39 8.51 1.33
C VAL A 14 3.24 8.07 -0.14
N GLY A 15 2.13 7.39 -0.48
CA GLY A 15 1.79 7.00 -1.87
C GLY A 15 2.30 5.65 -2.34
N LYS A 16 2.49 4.68 -1.41
CA LYS A 16 2.91 3.31 -1.71
C LYS A 16 2.07 2.67 -2.83
N SER A 17 0.76 2.58 -2.62
CA SER A 17 -0.16 1.89 -3.51
C SER A 17 -0.25 2.54 -4.89
N SER A 18 -0.21 3.87 -4.94
CA SER A 18 -0.22 4.64 -6.20
C SER A 18 1.03 4.37 -7.04
N LEU A 19 2.21 4.38 -6.41
CA LEU A 19 3.47 4.16 -7.10
C LEU A 19 3.66 2.68 -7.46
N SER A 20 3.33 1.75 -6.56
CA SER A 20 3.43 0.31 -6.84
C SER A 20 2.51 -0.11 -7.99
N LYS A 21 1.29 0.45 -8.06
CA LYS A 21 0.36 0.22 -9.17
C LYS A 21 0.92 0.75 -10.50
N SER A 22 1.46 1.96 -10.48
CA SER A 22 2.06 2.59 -11.67
C SER A 22 3.22 1.75 -12.21
N ILE A 23 4.09 1.27 -11.33
CA ILE A 23 5.20 0.39 -11.70
C ILE A 23 4.70 -0.97 -12.19
N TYR A 24 3.70 -1.57 -11.52
CA TYR A 24 3.08 -2.79 -11.97
C TYR A 24 2.56 -2.67 -13.41
N HIS A 25 1.85 -1.60 -13.72
CA HIS A 25 1.32 -1.36 -15.07
C HIS A 25 2.40 -1.13 -16.14
N GLN A 26 3.58 -0.66 -15.76
CA GLN A 26 4.72 -0.46 -16.67
C GLN A 26 5.54 -1.74 -16.86
N LEU A 27 5.63 -2.58 -15.83
CA LEU A 27 6.39 -3.84 -15.88
C LEU A 27 5.59 -4.98 -16.51
N LYS A 28 4.27 -5.07 -16.27
CA LYS A 28 3.42 -6.16 -16.79
C LYS A 28 3.38 -6.25 -18.32
N GLU A 29 3.68 -5.16 -19.02
CA GLU A 29 3.73 -5.11 -20.49
C GLU A 29 4.96 -5.84 -21.06
N ARG A 30 5.98 -6.05 -20.23
CA ARG A 30 7.29 -6.58 -20.66
C ARG A 30 7.71 -7.83 -19.91
N TYR A 31 7.16 -8.04 -18.72
CA TYR A 31 7.52 -9.13 -17.84
C TYR A 31 6.30 -9.75 -17.19
N HIS A 32 6.35 -11.05 -16.92
CA HIS A 32 5.37 -11.67 -16.04
C HIS A 32 5.52 -11.07 -14.63
N THR A 33 4.53 -10.29 -14.21
CA THR A 33 4.61 -9.47 -13.01
C THR A 33 3.38 -9.71 -12.14
N LYS A 34 3.57 -9.82 -10.82
CA LYS A 34 2.49 -9.89 -9.84
C LYS A 34 2.59 -8.72 -8.88
N TRP A 35 1.46 -8.08 -8.60
CA TRP A 35 1.35 -7.03 -7.60
C TRP A 35 0.64 -7.57 -6.36
N LEU A 36 1.37 -7.59 -5.26
CA LEU A 36 0.92 -7.93 -3.92
C LEU A 36 0.66 -6.61 -3.16
N HIS A 37 -0.56 -6.10 -3.33
CA HIS A 37 -1.09 -4.97 -2.57
C HIS A 37 -1.41 -5.43 -1.13
N GLU A 38 -1.25 -4.55 -0.15
CA GLU A 38 -1.43 -4.92 1.27
C GLU A 38 -2.84 -5.46 1.60
N GLU A 39 -3.85 -4.95 0.89
CA GLU A 39 -5.25 -5.39 1.01
C GLU A 39 -5.64 -6.51 0.02
N CYS A 40 -4.69 -7.16 -0.64
CA CYS A 40 -5.05 -8.24 -1.56
C CYS A 40 -5.56 -9.49 -0.81
N SER A 41 -6.52 -10.19 -1.41
CA SER A 41 -6.96 -11.49 -0.86
C SER A 41 -5.78 -12.46 -0.82
N ASP A 42 -5.70 -13.28 0.23
CA ASP A 42 -4.65 -14.27 0.46
C ASP A 42 -3.21 -13.70 0.39
N HIS A 43 -3.01 -12.47 0.88
CA HIS A 43 -1.70 -11.84 0.88
C HIS A 43 -0.68 -12.66 1.70
N PRO A 44 0.44 -13.14 1.10
CA PRO A 44 1.30 -14.17 1.70
C PRO A 44 1.99 -13.69 2.99
N ILE A 45 2.15 -12.37 3.15
CA ILE A 45 2.73 -11.76 4.35
C ILE A 45 1.66 -11.14 5.25
N GLY A 46 0.65 -10.51 4.68
CA GLY A 46 -0.28 -9.62 5.39
C GLY A 46 -1.36 -10.37 6.16
N THR A 47 -1.81 -11.51 5.65
CA THR A 47 -2.81 -12.33 6.36
C THR A 47 -2.19 -12.97 7.59
N GLY A 48 -2.72 -12.66 8.77
CA GLY A 48 -2.26 -13.25 10.04
C GLY A 48 -0.97 -12.65 10.60
N GLU A 49 -0.63 -11.41 10.21
CA GLU A 49 0.60 -10.75 10.63
C GLU A 49 0.64 -10.57 12.15
N PHE A 50 1.68 -11.08 12.81
CA PHE A 50 1.88 -10.97 14.26
C PHE A 50 0.69 -11.43 15.15
N GLU A 51 -0.14 -12.37 14.67
CA GLU A 51 -1.30 -12.89 15.43
C GLU A 51 -1.02 -14.14 16.28
N LYS A 52 0.21 -14.69 16.25
CA LYS A 52 0.55 -15.96 16.93
C LYS A 52 0.92 -15.80 18.40
N GLY A 53 1.09 -14.57 18.87
CA GLY A 53 1.43 -14.28 20.25
C GLY A 53 1.17 -12.83 20.63
N ASP A 54 1.11 -12.59 21.93
CA ASP A 54 0.91 -11.27 22.52
C ASP A 54 2.15 -10.38 22.28
N LEU A 55 1.93 -9.20 21.67
CA LEU A 55 2.96 -8.21 21.37
C LEU A 55 3.63 -7.62 22.62
N THR A 56 2.97 -7.75 23.78
CA THR A 56 3.41 -7.21 25.07
C THR A 56 4.27 -8.20 25.87
N THR A 57 4.58 -9.37 25.31
CA THR A 57 5.40 -10.40 25.98
C THR A 57 6.53 -10.90 25.08
N ALA A 58 7.69 -11.21 25.68
CA ALA A 58 8.83 -11.73 24.93
C ALA A 58 8.52 -13.10 24.29
N GLU A 59 7.77 -13.96 24.99
CA GLU A 59 7.34 -15.27 24.45
C GLU A 59 6.38 -15.10 23.27
N GLY A 60 5.41 -14.18 23.38
CA GLY A 60 4.47 -13.89 22.30
C GLY A 60 5.16 -13.34 21.06
N MET A 61 6.09 -12.40 21.24
CA MET A 61 6.88 -11.87 20.14
C MET A 61 7.80 -12.91 19.50
N GLU A 62 8.36 -13.86 20.24
CA GLU A 62 9.14 -14.95 19.65
C GLU A 62 8.26 -15.92 18.82
N LYS A 63 7.01 -16.17 19.24
CA LYS A 63 6.03 -16.92 18.42
C LYS A 63 5.73 -16.18 17.12
N ASN A 64 5.50 -14.87 17.20
CA ASN A 64 5.27 -14.03 16.03
C ASN A 64 6.48 -14.00 15.09
N ARG A 65 7.69 -13.83 15.62
CA ARG A 65 8.93 -13.86 14.83
C ARG A 65 9.04 -15.13 14.02
N LYS A 66 8.93 -16.31 14.66
CA LYS A 66 8.99 -17.61 13.99
C LYS A 66 7.95 -17.73 12.89
N HIS A 67 6.71 -17.31 13.16
CA HIS A 67 5.65 -17.33 12.17
C HIS A 67 5.96 -16.46 10.96
N MET A 68 6.37 -15.21 11.18
CA MET A 68 6.68 -14.28 10.11
C MET A 68 7.91 -14.72 9.31
N ILE A 69 8.95 -15.24 9.97
CA ILE A 69 10.13 -15.80 9.29
C ILE A 69 9.75 -16.97 8.38
N THR A 70 8.83 -17.84 8.81
CA THR A 70 8.28 -18.90 7.95
C THR A 70 7.56 -18.32 6.74
N LYS A 71 6.65 -17.36 6.93
CA LYS A 71 5.92 -16.72 5.82
C LYS A 71 6.86 -16.06 4.80
N TRP A 72 7.87 -15.33 5.26
CA TRP A 72 8.89 -14.72 4.39
C TRP A 72 9.71 -15.78 3.64
N SER A 73 10.05 -16.89 4.30
CA SER A 73 10.79 -18.00 3.68
C SER A 73 9.96 -18.71 2.61
N GLU A 74 8.68 -18.95 2.86
CA GLU A 74 7.75 -19.55 1.92
C GLU A 74 7.52 -18.65 0.70
N LEU A 75 7.33 -17.34 0.92
CA LEU A 75 7.26 -16.37 -0.17
C LEU A 75 8.55 -16.38 -1.00
N ALA A 76 9.71 -16.31 -0.36
CA ALA A 76 10.98 -16.30 -1.07
C ALA A 76 11.21 -17.57 -1.89
N LYS A 77 10.85 -18.74 -1.36
CA LYS A 77 10.90 -20.01 -2.09
C LYS A 77 9.98 -19.97 -3.31
N ARG A 78 8.73 -19.54 -3.13
CA ARG A 78 7.76 -19.42 -4.24
C ARG A 78 8.28 -18.51 -5.35
N ILE A 79 8.80 -17.33 -4.99
CA ILE A 79 9.36 -16.40 -5.98
C ILE A 79 10.55 -17.01 -6.71
N GLN A 80 11.39 -17.83 -6.04
CA GLN A 80 12.52 -18.50 -6.69
C GLN A 80 12.09 -19.54 -7.73
N GLU A 81 10.98 -20.21 -7.51
CA GLU A 81 10.43 -21.25 -8.39
C GLU A 81 9.67 -20.67 -9.60
N GLU A 82 9.15 -19.45 -9.50
CA GLU A 82 8.35 -18.80 -10.55
C GLU A 82 9.13 -17.75 -11.35
N ASP A 83 9.16 -17.81 -12.69
CA ASP A 83 9.73 -16.73 -13.53
C ASP A 83 8.83 -15.46 -13.56
N THR A 84 8.63 -14.88 -12.38
CA THR A 84 7.72 -13.78 -12.11
C THR A 84 8.45 -12.70 -11.31
N ILE A 85 8.24 -11.43 -11.67
CA ILE A 85 8.63 -10.30 -10.83
C ILE A 85 7.49 -9.97 -9.88
N TYR A 86 7.79 -9.96 -8.59
CA TYR A 86 6.84 -9.58 -7.55
C TYR A 86 7.05 -8.13 -7.14
N ILE A 87 5.96 -7.38 -7.04
CA ILE A 87 5.91 -6.04 -6.45
C ILE A 87 5.10 -6.17 -5.17
N LEU A 88 5.76 -5.97 -4.03
CA LEU A 88 5.17 -6.04 -2.70
C LEU A 88 5.12 -4.63 -2.11
N GLU A 89 4.03 -4.27 -1.45
CA GLU A 89 3.92 -3.00 -0.74
C GLU A 89 3.17 -3.12 0.60
N GLY A 90 3.45 -2.21 1.52
CA GLY A 90 2.69 -2.05 2.78
C GLY A 90 2.77 -3.22 3.77
N CYS A 91 3.79 -4.07 3.68
CA CYS A 91 3.93 -5.27 4.52
C CYS A 91 5.36 -5.57 4.99
N PHE A 92 6.36 -4.73 4.68
CA PHE A 92 7.75 -4.96 5.09
C PHE A 92 8.17 -3.96 6.17
N LEU A 93 8.46 -2.72 5.80
CA LEU A 93 8.73 -1.65 6.77
C LEU A 93 7.44 -1.23 7.50
N HIS A 94 6.26 -1.37 6.86
CA HIS A 94 4.96 -1.11 7.48
C HIS A 94 4.59 -2.10 8.61
N ALA A 95 5.42 -3.11 8.89
CA ALA A 95 5.31 -3.89 10.12
C ALA A 95 5.77 -3.08 11.36
N LEU A 96 6.60 -2.05 11.17
CA LEU A 96 7.15 -1.23 12.25
C LEU A 96 6.06 -0.46 13.00
N ASP A 97 5.23 0.30 12.29
CA ASP A 97 4.15 1.09 12.87
C ASP A 97 3.02 0.20 13.38
N ARG A 98 2.65 -0.85 12.63
CA ARG A 98 1.53 -1.73 13.00
C ARG A 98 1.80 -2.58 14.24
N TYR A 99 3.03 -3.06 14.41
CA TYR A 99 3.32 -4.10 15.40
C TYR A 99 4.57 -3.82 16.23
N LEU A 100 5.70 -3.54 15.57
CA LEU A 100 6.99 -3.68 16.24
C LEU A 100 7.30 -2.54 17.21
N ILE A 101 7.01 -1.29 16.84
CA ILE A 101 7.28 -0.11 17.67
C ILE A 101 6.37 -0.08 18.90
N GLY A 102 5.16 -0.65 18.81
CA GLY A 102 4.23 -0.82 19.93
C GLY A 102 4.46 -2.08 20.78
N SER A 103 5.40 -2.95 20.39
CA SER A 103 5.68 -4.22 21.08
C SER A 103 6.69 -4.08 22.22
N VAL A 104 6.99 -5.18 22.92
CA VAL A 104 8.09 -5.23 23.90
C VAL A 104 9.49 -5.28 23.29
N TRP A 105 9.62 -5.45 21.98
CA TRP A 105 10.94 -5.52 21.36
C TRP A 105 11.69 -4.18 21.41
N THR A 106 12.99 -4.29 21.68
CA THR A 106 13.95 -3.22 21.57
C THR A 106 14.32 -2.95 20.10
N GLU A 107 14.87 -1.77 19.82
CA GLU A 107 15.39 -1.46 18.47
C GLU A 107 16.36 -2.53 17.93
N LYS A 108 17.18 -3.12 18.83
CA LYS A 108 18.14 -4.18 18.47
C LYS A 108 17.44 -5.46 18.03
N GLU A 109 16.34 -5.84 18.67
CA GLU A 109 15.55 -7.03 18.29
C GLU A 109 14.82 -6.80 16.98
N ILE A 110 14.25 -5.60 16.79
CA ILE A 110 13.66 -5.16 15.52
C ILE A 110 14.70 -5.22 14.39
N ASP A 111 15.91 -4.72 14.62
CA ASP A 111 16.99 -4.79 13.64
C ASP A 111 17.37 -6.23 13.27
N ALA A 112 17.48 -7.09 14.28
CA ALA A 112 17.82 -8.49 14.07
C ALA A 112 16.76 -9.19 13.22
N TYR A 113 15.48 -8.90 13.44
CA TYR A 113 14.35 -9.40 12.64
C TYR A 113 14.46 -8.99 11.17
N PHE A 114 14.69 -7.71 10.88
CA PHE A 114 14.84 -7.24 9.49
C PHE A 114 16.11 -7.76 8.81
N VAL A 115 17.20 -7.93 9.55
CA VAL A 115 18.42 -8.57 9.02
C VAL A 115 18.17 -10.03 8.66
N GLU A 116 17.37 -10.76 9.45
CA GLU A 116 16.99 -12.14 9.16
C GLU A 116 16.14 -12.22 7.89
N ILE A 117 15.14 -11.36 7.74
CA ILE A 117 14.35 -11.27 6.49
C ILE A 117 15.23 -10.88 5.30
N GLY A 118 16.14 -9.92 5.47
CA GLY A 118 17.06 -9.51 4.41
C GLY A 118 17.88 -10.67 3.85
N LYS A 119 18.33 -11.59 4.70
CA LYS A 119 19.04 -12.82 4.28
C LYS A 119 18.14 -13.79 3.53
N ILE A 120 16.89 -13.95 3.97
CA ILE A 120 15.89 -14.79 3.29
C ILE A 120 15.61 -14.28 1.88
N LEU A 121 15.55 -12.95 1.71
CA LEU A 121 15.24 -12.32 0.45
C LEU A 121 16.45 -12.16 -0.48
N GLU A 122 17.69 -12.27 0.00
CA GLU A 122 18.92 -12.05 -0.77
C GLU A 122 18.95 -12.77 -2.14
N PRO A 123 18.58 -14.06 -2.26
CA PRO A 123 18.59 -14.78 -3.54
C PRO A 123 17.65 -14.19 -4.61
N LEU A 124 16.66 -13.38 -4.20
CA LEU A 124 15.70 -12.73 -5.11
C LEU A 124 16.25 -11.46 -5.75
N HIS A 125 17.45 -11.03 -5.35
CA HIS A 125 18.04 -9.74 -5.70
C HIS A 125 17.06 -8.58 -5.45
N PRO A 126 16.58 -8.42 -4.19
CA PRO A 126 15.49 -7.50 -3.88
C PRO A 126 15.88 -6.06 -4.21
N PHE A 127 14.91 -5.31 -4.71
CA PHE A 127 15.00 -3.87 -4.85
C PHE A 127 14.10 -3.20 -3.82
N PHE A 128 14.72 -2.59 -2.81
CA PHE A 128 13.99 -1.90 -1.74
C PHE A 128 13.78 -0.44 -2.11
N VAL A 129 12.54 0.01 -2.00
CA VAL A 129 12.16 1.40 -2.25
C VAL A 129 11.53 1.93 -0.96
N PHE A 130 12.13 2.98 -0.41
CA PHE A 130 11.62 3.66 0.77
C PHE A 130 11.05 5.02 0.38
N LEU A 131 9.75 5.18 0.57
CA LEU A 131 9.01 6.41 0.35
C LEU A 131 8.88 7.15 1.67
N HIS A 132 9.22 8.43 1.67
CA HIS A 132 9.12 9.28 2.85
C HIS A 132 8.57 10.66 2.49
N ARG A 133 8.10 11.37 3.52
CA ARG A 133 7.74 12.78 3.43
C ARG A 133 8.43 13.58 4.51
N GLU A 134 8.81 14.80 4.20
CA GLU A 134 9.36 15.72 5.20
C GLU A 134 8.29 16.12 6.23
N ASP A 135 7.07 16.42 5.76
CA ASP A 135 5.93 16.78 6.61
C ASP A 135 4.83 15.72 6.57
N LEU A 136 4.96 14.71 7.43
CA LEU A 136 3.93 13.68 7.59
C LEU A 136 2.65 14.24 8.19
N ARG A 137 2.71 15.26 9.05
CA ARG A 137 1.51 15.85 9.66
C ARG A 137 0.60 16.42 8.58
N GLN A 138 1.13 17.27 7.71
CA GLN A 138 0.38 17.83 6.59
C GLN A 138 -0.20 16.72 5.70
N SER A 139 0.58 15.66 5.47
CA SER A 139 0.15 14.50 4.68
C SER A 139 -1.05 13.77 5.30
N PHE A 140 -1.02 13.54 6.61
CA PHE A 140 -2.12 12.93 7.36
C PHE A 140 -3.34 13.85 7.44
N GLU A 141 -3.15 15.15 7.68
CA GLU A 141 -4.24 16.13 7.71
C GLU A 141 -5.00 16.16 6.37
N LYS A 142 -4.27 16.14 5.25
CA LYS A 142 -4.85 16.00 3.91
C LYS A 142 -5.58 14.65 3.74
N ALA A 143 -5.01 13.56 4.24
CA ALA A 143 -5.64 12.25 4.18
C ALA A 143 -6.92 12.17 5.04
N PHE A 144 -6.98 12.84 6.19
CA PHE A 144 -8.19 12.94 7.01
C PHE A 144 -9.33 13.62 6.27
N GLN A 145 -9.04 14.66 5.48
CA GLN A 145 -10.05 15.31 4.64
C GLN A 145 -10.59 14.38 3.55
N ALA A 146 -9.73 13.54 2.95
CA ALA A 146 -10.13 12.62 1.88
C ALA A 146 -10.84 11.35 2.40
N ARG A 147 -10.39 10.82 3.55
CA ARG A 147 -10.84 9.53 4.11
C ARG A 147 -11.93 9.68 5.19
N GLY A 148 -12.14 10.89 5.69
CA GLY A 148 -13.19 11.24 6.64
C GLY A 148 -12.86 10.98 8.11
N ASN A 149 -13.78 11.38 8.98
CA ASN A 149 -13.58 11.36 10.44
C ASN A 149 -13.36 9.96 11.01
N TRP A 150 -14.02 8.94 10.49
CA TRP A 150 -13.81 7.56 10.96
C TRP A 150 -12.33 7.15 10.87
N TRP A 151 -11.68 7.45 9.73
CA TRP A 151 -10.27 7.13 9.55
C TRP A 151 -9.37 8.03 10.41
N LYS A 152 -9.74 9.30 10.60
CA LYS A 152 -9.06 10.19 11.55
C LYS A 152 -9.08 9.62 12.97
N ASP A 153 -10.25 9.25 13.46
CA ASP A 153 -10.45 8.72 14.82
C ASP A 153 -9.71 7.39 15.01
N LEU A 154 -9.63 6.56 13.96
CA LEU A 154 -8.85 5.32 13.97
C LEU A 154 -7.35 5.59 14.16
N ILE A 155 -6.79 6.54 13.40
CA ILE A 155 -5.35 6.87 13.45
C ILE A 155 -5.00 7.58 14.76
N LEU A 156 -5.85 8.47 15.25
CA LEU A 156 -5.58 9.28 16.45
C LEU A 156 -6.04 8.61 17.75
N LYS A 157 -6.46 7.34 17.68
CA LYS A 157 -6.88 6.56 18.84
C LYS A 157 -5.74 6.48 19.86
N ALA A 158 -6.09 6.64 21.14
CA ALA A 158 -5.14 6.51 22.23
C ALA A 158 -4.46 5.12 22.20
N PRO A 159 -3.12 5.06 22.16
CA PRO A 159 -2.36 3.82 22.08
C PRO A 159 -2.26 3.16 23.46
N GLU A 160 -1.99 1.86 23.48
CA GLU A 160 -1.61 1.18 24.71
C GLU A 160 -0.23 1.68 25.19
N PRO A 161 0.02 1.78 26.52
CA PRO A 161 1.29 2.25 27.07
C PRO A 161 2.38 1.16 27.00
N CYS A 162 2.65 0.66 25.79
CA CYS A 162 3.66 -0.33 25.46
C CYS A 162 4.65 0.23 24.41
N GLY A 163 5.78 -0.44 24.23
CA GLY A 163 6.79 -0.06 23.24
C GLY A 163 7.21 1.41 23.34
N TYR A 164 7.08 2.16 22.24
CA TYR A 164 7.33 3.60 22.19
C TYR A 164 6.58 4.39 23.27
N PHE A 165 5.28 4.13 23.45
CA PHE A 165 4.42 4.85 24.38
C PHE A 165 4.66 4.51 25.85
N LYS A 166 5.50 3.51 26.16
CA LYS A 166 5.96 3.24 27.53
C LYS A 166 6.78 4.40 28.11
N ASN A 167 7.61 5.02 27.27
CA ASN A 167 8.50 6.12 27.67
C ASN A 167 8.09 7.48 27.08
N HIS A 168 7.07 7.50 26.21
CA HIS A 168 6.50 8.69 25.59
C HIS A 168 5.00 8.72 25.88
N PRO A 169 4.56 9.20 27.06
CA PRO A 169 3.16 9.12 27.46
C PRO A 169 2.24 9.85 26.47
N TYR A 170 1.09 9.24 26.18
CA TYR A 170 0.06 9.86 25.35
C TYR A 170 -0.60 11.03 26.09
N THR A 171 -0.45 12.26 25.57
CA THR A 171 -1.06 13.48 26.14
C THR A 171 -2.05 14.17 25.19
N GLY A 172 -2.31 13.59 24.03
CA GLY A 172 -3.22 14.12 23.00
C GLY A 172 -2.74 13.79 21.59
N GLU A 173 -3.43 14.33 20.58
CA GLU A 173 -3.17 14.05 19.15
C GLU A 173 -1.70 14.33 18.75
N GLU A 174 -1.06 15.34 19.35
CA GLU A 174 0.36 15.65 19.09
C GLU A 174 1.30 14.47 19.40
N SER A 175 1.00 13.67 20.44
CA SER A 175 1.78 12.48 20.76
C SER A 175 1.72 11.41 19.65
N ILE A 176 0.65 11.40 18.85
CA ILE A 176 0.52 10.50 17.68
C ILE A 176 1.35 11.02 16.51
N PHE A 177 1.37 12.33 16.27
CA PHE A 177 2.21 12.89 15.22
C PHE A 177 3.71 12.72 15.54
N GLU A 178 4.09 12.83 16.82
CA GLU A 178 5.43 12.49 17.27
C GLU A 178 5.76 11.01 17.03
N SER A 179 4.83 10.09 17.31
CA SER A 179 5.06 8.66 17.04
C SER A 179 5.17 8.38 15.54
N ILE A 180 4.34 8.99 14.70
CA ILE A 180 4.40 8.88 13.23
C ILE A 180 5.75 9.35 12.69
N HIS A 181 6.29 10.44 13.23
CA HIS A 181 7.61 10.92 12.84
C HIS A 181 8.71 9.93 13.29
N TYR A 182 8.63 9.43 14.52
CA TYR A 182 9.52 8.40 15.04
C TYR A 182 9.46 7.11 14.20
N GLU A 183 8.27 6.67 13.80
CA GLU A 183 8.06 5.52 12.91
C GLU A 183 8.83 5.67 11.60
N GLN A 184 8.72 6.82 10.93
CA GLN A 184 9.48 7.08 9.69
C GLN A 184 11.00 7.05 9.93
N GLN A 185 11.48 7.58 11.05
CA GLN A 185 12.90 7.51 11.41
C GLN A 185 13.36 6.07 11.62
N GLN A 186 12.55 5.24 12.26
CA GLN A 186 12.85 3.82 12.45
C GLN A 186 12.83 3.04 11.13
N MET A 187 11.86 3.33 10.25
CA MET A 187 11.82 2.76 8.89
C MET A 187 13.07 3.13 8.08
N ASP A 188 13.50 4.39 8.12
CA ASP A 188 14.73 4.84 7.44
C ASP A 188 15.98 4.16 8.01
N ARG A 189 16.07 4.05 9.35
CA ARG A 189 17.17 3.38 10.04
C ARG A 189 17.29 1.91 9.62
N VAL A 190 16.17 1.19 9.55
CA VAL A 190 16.12 -0.20 9.05
C VAL A 190 16.53 -0.22 7.57
N PHE A 191 15.93 0.62 6.73
CA PHE A 191 16.21 0.70 5.30
C PHE A 191 17.71 0.95 4.98
N GLN A 192 18.37 1.83 5.73
CA GLN A 192 19.79 2.12 5.58
C GLN A 192 20.66 0.87 5.81
N ARG A 193 20.23 -0.06 6.65
CA ARG A 193 20.96 -1.30 6.98
C ARG A 193 20.70 -2.46 6.04
N LEU A 194 19.63 -2.39 5.23
CA LEU A 194 19.33 -3.43 4.24
C LEU A 194 20.46 -3.53 3.21
N SER A 195 20.80 -4.76 2.85
CA SER A 195 21.71 -5.08 1.75
C SER A 195 20.93 -5.24 0.46
N GLY A 196 21.50 -4.82 -0.67
CA GLY A 196 20.88 -4.95 -2.00
C GLY A 196 20.70 -3.61 -2.70
N HIS A 197 19.91 -3.61 -3.77
CA HIS A 197 19.60 -2.39 -4.49
C HIS A 197 18.56 -1.59 -3.71
N LYS A 198 18.78 -0.28 -3.59
CA LYS A 198 17.97 0.60 -2.75
C LYS A 198 17.68 1.91 -3.44
N LEU A 199 16.47 2.42 -3.26
CA LEU A 199 16.06 3.75 -3.70
C LEU A 199 15.22 4.41 -2.61
N LYS A 200 15.66 5.58 -2.13
CA LYS A 200 14.88 6.41 -1.19
C LYS A 200 14.26 7.57 -1.97
N MET A 201 12.99 7.86 -1.75
CA MET A 201 12.26 8.88 -2.49
C MET A 201 11.43 9.76 -1.55
N GLU A 202 11.60 11.07 -1.71
CA GLU A 202 10.78 12.09 -1.07
C GLU A 202 9.53 12.32 -1.94
N THR A 203 8.33 12.11 -1.37
CA THR A 203 7.06 12.09 -2.11
C THR A 203 6.09 13.24 -1.77
N SER A 204 6.60 14.33 -1.19
CA SER A 204 5.76 15.47 -0.79
C SER A 204 5.16 16.22 -1.98
N GLU A 205 5.83 16.25 -3.13
CA GLU A 205 5.30 16.88 -4.35
C GLU A 205 4.16 16.08 -5.01
N GLU A 206 3.92 14.82 -4.60
CA GLU A 206 2.91 13.93 -5.19
C GLU A 206 3.01 13.77 -6.71
N ASN A 207 4.21 13.93 -7.28
CA ASN A 207 4.46 13.80 -8.71
C ASN A 207 4.65 12.33 -9.11
N TRP A 208 3.55 11.56 -9.08
CA TRP A 208 3.56 10.11 -9.29
C TRP A 208 4.18 9.68 -10.62
N LYS A 209 4.00 10.47 -11.69
CA LYS A 209 4.63 10.22 -12.98
C LYS A 209 6.16 10.30 -12.89
N LYS A 210 6.70 11.41 -12.39
CA LYS A 210 8.14 11.61 -12.18
C LYS A 210 8.72 10.52 -11.28
N TYR A 211 8.01 10.16 -10.20
CA TYR A 211 8.44 9.09 -9.30
C TYR A 211 8.46 7.72 -9.99
N THR A 212 7.47 7.43 -10.84
CA THR A 212 7.44 6.21 -11.65
C THR A 212 8.62 6.15 -12.61
N GLU A 213 8.91 7.24 -13.33
CA GLU A 213 10.06 7.36 -14.24
C GLU A 213 11.39 7.12 -13.52
N VAL A 214 11.58 7.74 -12.35
CA VAL A 214 12.79 7.57 -11.53
C VAL A 214 12.98 6.10 -11.11
N LEU A 215 11.92 5.46 -10.63
CA LEU A 215 11.99 4.07 -10.17
C LEU A 215 12.24 3.11 -11.34
N LEU A 216 11.53 3.26 -12.47
CA LEU A 216 11.77 2.43 -13.67
C LEU A 216 13.19 2.62 -14.21
N LYS A 217 13.70 3.86 -14.23
CA LYS A 217 15.09 4.13 -14.60
C LYS A 217 16.06 3.39 -13.70
N ALA A 218 15.83 3.38 -12.39
CA ALA A 218 16.66 2.64 -11.43
C ALA A 218 16.59 1.11 -11.67
N LEU A 219 15.46 0.60 -12.17
CA LEU A 219 15.28 -0.78 -12.60
C LEU A 219 15.86 -1.08 -14.00
N GLY A 220 16.33 -0.06 -14.74
CA GLY A 220 16.79 -0.20 -16.13
C GLY A 220 15.66 -0.44 -17.12
N VAL A 221 14.45 0.02 -16.82
CA VAL A 221 13.25 -0.13 -17.66
C VAL A 221 12.84 1.25 -18.20
N PRO A 222 12.55 1.40 -19.50
CA PRO A 222 12.05 2.66 -20.02
C PRO A 222 10.61 2.91 -19.57
N TYR A 223 10.30 4.15 -19.22
CA TYR A 223 8.92 4.59 -19.01
C TYR A 223 8.20 4.70 -20.36
N GLU A 224 7.00 4.16 -20.44
CA GLU A 224 6.10 4.29 -21.59
C GLU A 224 4.89 5.14 -21.21
N GLU A 225 4.76 6.29 -21.86
CA GLU A 225 3.56 7.12 -21.72
C GLU A 225 2.36 6.38 -22.32
N LYS A 226 1.32 6.18 -21.53
CA LYS A 226 0.03 5.71 -22.03
C LYS A 226 -0.93 6.89 -22.12
N ASN A 227 -1.26 7.30 -23.34
CA ASN A 227 -2.32 8.26 -23.60
C ASN A 227 -3.67 7.56 -23.54
N LEU A 228 -4.15 7.27 -22.34
CA LEU A 228 -5.51 6.78 -22.12
C LEU A 228 -6.45 7.99 -22.04
N GLN A 229 -7.15 8.27 -23.13
CA GLN A 229 -8.19 9.29 -23.15
C GLN A 229 -9.56 8.64 -23.09
N CYS A 230 -10.37 9.08 -22.13
CA CYS A 230 -11.79 8.81 -22.11
C CYS A 230 -12.50 9.95 -22.85
N GLN A 231 -13.19 9.65 -23.95
CA GLN A 231 -13.88 10.67 -24.74
C GLN A 231 -15.13 11.23 -24.05
N ASP A 232 -15.74 10.48 -23.12
CA ASP A 232 -16.94 10.90 -22.40
C ASP A 232 -16.86 10.52 -20.91
N ILE A 233 -16.12 11.31 -20.13
CA ILE A 233 -16.01 11.12 -18.68
C ILE A 233 -17.37 11.23 -17.98
N GLN A 234 -18.27 12.07 -18.49
CA GLN A 234 -19.57 12.34 -17.87
C GLN A 234 -20.49 11.11 -17.90
N SER A 235 -20.34 10.24 -18.90
CA SER A 235 -21.08 8.99 -18.96
C SER A 235 -20.87 8.05 -17.75
N TYR A 236 -19.70 8.09 -17.12
CA TYR A 236 -19.36 7.28 -15.93
C TYR A 236 -19.85 7.90 -14.62
N VAL A 237 -20.22 9.20 -14.63
CA VAL A 237 -20.66 9.91 -13.43
C VAL A 237 -22.09 9.52 -13.08
N GLY A 238 -22.33 9.23 -11.81
CA GLY A 238 -23.65 8.89 -11.28
C GLY A 238 -23.59 8.06 -10.01
N THR A 239 -24.76 7.77 -9.45
CA THR A 239 -24.90 6.81 -8.36
C THR A 239 -25.34 5.48 -8.93
N TYR A 240 -24.64 4.44 -8.51
CA TYR A 240 -24.90 3.06 -8.89
C TYR A 240 -25.27 2.26 -7.64
N GLU A 241 -26.12 1.26 -7.82
CA GLU A 241 -26.56 0.40 -6.71
C GLU A 241 -26.48 -1.07 -7.09
N SER A 242 -26.01 -1.90 -6.15
CA SER A 242 -26.01 -3.35 -6.27
C SER A 242 -27.35 -3.95 -5.84
N HIS A 243 -27.58 -5.22 -6.17
CA HIS A 243 -28.76 -5.95 -5.69
C HIS A 243 -28.80 -6.08 -4.15
N GLY A 244 -27.64 -6.01 -3.48
CA GLY A 244 -27.52 -6.00 -2.02
C GLY A 244 -27.82 -4.65 -1.38
N GLY A 245 -28.11 -3.61 -2.16
CA GLY A 245 -28.37 -2.25 -1.67
C GLY A 245 -27.11 -1.42 -1.41
N HIS A 246 -25.93 -1.92 -1.79
CA HIS A 246 -24.69 -1.15 -1.72
C HIS A 246 -24.74 -0.02 -2.75
N ARG A 247 -24.46 1.21 -2.31
CA ARG A 247 -24.42 2.38 -3.20
C ARG A 247 -22.99 2.80 -3.45
N TRP A 248 -22.68 3.02 -4.72
CA TRP A 248 -21.39 3.47 -5.20
C TRP A 248 -21.60 4.72 -6.05
N SER A 249 -21.04 5.85 -5.63
CA SER A 249 -21.12 7.08 -6.45
C SER A 249 -19.81 7.37 -7.13
N ILE A 250 -19.87 7.72 -8.40
CA ILE A 250 -18.74 8.18 -9.21
C ILE A 250 -19.02 9.63 -9.60
N SER A 251 -18.02 10.49 -9.44
CA SER A 251 -18.14 11.92 -9.62
C SER A 251 -16.89 12.50 -10.27
N TRP A 252 -17.03 13.66 -10.90
CA TRP A 252 -15.95 14.38 -11.57
C TRP A 252 -15.50 15.57 -10.73
N ASP A 253 -14.22 15.61 -10.38
CA ASP A 253 -13.57 16.76 -9.76
C ASP A 253 -13.01 17.65 -10.87
N ALA A 254 -13.68 18.78 -11.14
CA ALA A 254 -13.30 19.68 -12.22
C ALA A 254 -11.99 20.44 -11.94
N GLU A 255 -11.66 20.67 -10.67
CA GLU A 255 -10.45 21.37 -10.26
C GLU A 255 -9.23 20.47 -10.47
N LYS A 256 -9.30 19.23 -9.98
CA LYS A 256 -8.22 18.25 -10.11
C LYS A 256 -8.25 17.46 -11.41
N LYS A 257 -9.31 17.64 -12.21
CA LYS A 257 -9.54 16.97 -13.50
C LYS A 257 -9.44 15.44 -13.37
N LEU A 258 -10.07 14.88 -12.35
CA LEU A 258 -10.04 13.44 -12.09
C LEU A 258 -11.42 12.91 -11.67
N LEU A 259 -11.67 11.65 -12.00
CA LEU A 259 -12.81 10.92 -11.44
C LEU A 259 -12.50 10.54 -10.01
N TYR A 260 -13.51 10.61 -9.15
CA TYR A 260 -13.43 10.04 -7.82
C TYR A 260 -14.67 9.23 -7.52
N SER A 261 -14.48 8.27 -6.64
CA SER A 261 -15.53 7.41 -6.11
C SER A 261 -15.76 7.71 -4.64
N SER A 262 -17.01 7.56 -4.20
CA SER A 262 -17.35 7.38 -2.79
C SER A 262 -17.89 5.98 -2.58
N LEU A 263 -17.12 5.15 -1.87
CA LEU A 263 -17.49 3.80 -1.47
C LEU A 263 -17.33 3.66 0.05
N PHE A 264 -16.12 3.38 0.51
CA PHE A 264 -15.76 3.35 1.94
C PHE A 264 -15.17 4.68 2.40
N TRP A 265 -14.41 5.37 1.53
CA TRP A 265 -13.94 6.72 1.78
C TRP A 265 -14.79 7.74 1.02
N PRO A 266 -14.95 8.96 1.58
CA PRO A 266 -15.64 10.06 0.90
C PRO A 266 -15.02 10.42 -0.45
N TYR A 267 -13.69 10.30 -0.57
CA TYR A 267 -12.97 10.67 -1.78
C TYR A 267 -11.89 9.65 -2.14
N MET A 268 -12.14 8.90 -3.21
CA MET A 268 -11.21 7.91 -3.75
C MET A 268 -10.88 8.21 -5.20
N PRO A 269 -9.68 8.73 -5.51
CA PRO A 269 -9.29 9.01 -6.88
C PRO A 269 -9.36 7.77 -7.77
N MET A 270 -9.81 7.97 -9.01
CA MET A 270 -9.94 6.96 -10.03
C MET A 270 -9.13 7.35 -11.26
N GLU A 271 -8.75 6.35 -12.05
CA GLU A 271 -8.09 6.52 -13.33
C GLU A 271 -8.80 5.72 -14.42
N VAL A 272 -8.61 6.14 -15.66
CA VAL A 272 -9.08 5.42 -16.84
C VAL A 272 -8.02 4.40 -17.22
N LEU A 273 -8.38 3.12 -17.22
CA LEU A 273 -7.46 2.02 -17.54
C LEU A 273 -7.60 1.52 -18.98
N GLY A 274 -8.65 1.92 -19.67
CA GLY A 274 -8.95 1.55 -21.04
C GLY A 274 -10.41 1.82 -21.38
N ASP A 275 -10.85 1.32 -22.53
CA ASP A 275 -12.24 1.44 -22.96
C ASP A 275 -13.16 0.84 -21.89
N ARG A 276 -14.03 1.68 -21.31
CA ARG A 276 -15.07 1.27 -20.36
C ARG A 276 -14.55 0.65 -19.08
N THR A 277 -13.29 0.92 -18.74
CA THR A 277 -12.65 0.35 -17.56
C THR A 277 -12.06 1.47 -16.72
N LEU A 278 -12.57 1.62 -15.50
CA LEU A 278 -12.03 2.54 -14.49
C LEU A 278 -11.31 1.74 -13.41
N GLY A 279 -10.24 2.31 -12.84
CA GLY A 279 -9.54 1.73 -11.70
C GLY A 279 -9.52 2.69 -10.53
N LEU A 280 -9.57 2.16 -9.31
CA LEU A 280 -9.23 2.95 -8.13
C LEU A 280 -7.72 3.17 -8.09
N LEU A 281 -7.26 4.42 -7.98
CA LEU A 281 -5.84 4.77 -8.16
C LEU A 281 -4.92 4.06 -7.17
N SER A 282 -5.36 3.97 -5.90
CA SER A 282 -4.57 3.41 -4.80
C SER A 282 -4.98 1.99 -4.42
N PHE A 283 -5.80 1.29 -5.22
CA PHE A 283 -6.30 -0.04 -4.88
C PHE A 283 -6.30 -0.98 -6.09
N PRO A 284 -6.18 -2.30 -5.87
CA PRO A 284 -6.23 -3.31 -6.93
C PRO A 284 -7.68 -3.60 -7.35
N VAL A 285 -8.48 -2.56 -7.54
CA VAL A 285 -9.92 -2.62 -7.85
C VAL A 285 -10.18 -1.93 -9.17
N THR A 286 -10.94 -2.61 -10.01
CA THR A 286 -11.33 -2.21 -11.36
C THR A 286 -12.85 -2.30 -11.51
N LEU A 287 -13.43 -1.34 -12.22
CA LEU A 287 -14.83 -1.28 -12.57
C LEU A 287 -14.94 -1.44 -14.08
N ARG A 288 -15.54 -2.53 -14.53
CA ARG A 288 -15.77 -2.83 -15.95
C ARG A 288 -17.21 -2.49 -16.33
N PHE A 289 -17.38 -1.48 -17.17
CA PHE A 289 -18.68 -0.99 -17.58
C PHE A 289 -19.24 -1.75 -18.79
N SER A 290 -20.57 -1.87 -18.85
CA SER A 290 -21.29 -2.37 -20.02
C SER A 290 -21.20 -1.43 -21.22
N ASP A 291 -21.64 -1.86 -22.40
CA ASP A 291 -21.63 -1.04 -23.62
C ASP A 291 -22.45 0.25 -23.46
N THR A 292 -23.53 0.21 -22.67
CA THR A 292 -24.42 1.34 -22.40
C THR A 292 -23.93 2.24 -21.26
N LEU A 293 -22.85 1.86 -20.57
CA LEU A 293 -22.28 2.56 -19.40
C LEU A 293 -23.27 2.74 -18.23
N SER A 294 -24.40 2.04 -18.28
CA SER A 294 -25.47 2.07 -17.27
C SER A 294 -25.25 1.03 -16.17
N THR A 295 -24.29 0.14 -16.33
CA THR A 295 -23.91 -0.87 -15.33
C THR A 295 -22.41 -1.07 -15.30
N PHE A 296 -21.88 -1.51 -14.17
CA PHE A 296 -20.51 -2.02 -14.09
C PHE A 296 -20.42 -3.24 -13.18
N GLN A 297 -19.42 -4.08 -13.45
CA GLN A 297 -19.01 -5.18 -12.58
C GLN A 297 -17.69 -4.81 -11.89
N VAL A 298 -17.56 -5.15 -10.61
CA VAL A 298 -16.34 -4.94 -9.84
C VAL A 298 -15.43 -6.15 -9.97
N GLU A 299 -14.16 -5.91 -10.29
CA GLU A 299 -13.12 -6.93 -10.43
C GLU A 299 -11.86 -6.48 -9.69
N GLY A 300 -11.07 -7.41 -9.16
CA GLY A 300 -9.80 -7.08 -8.53
C GLY A 300 -9.25 -8.17 -7.64
N ASN A 301 -8.09 -7.92 -7.07
CA ASN A 301 -7.48 -8.79 -6.05
C ASN A 301 -7.45 -8.02 -4.73
N TYR A 302 -8.57 -8.02 -4.01
CA TYR A 302 -8.79 -7.32 -2.74
C TYR A 302 -9.78 -8.08 -1.85
N ASP A 303 -9.81 -7.76 -0.56
CA ASP A 303 -10.58 -8.48 0.47
C ASP A 303 -11.78 -7.66 1.00
N TRP A 304 -12.59 -7.06 0.12
CA TRP A 304 -13.78 -6.27 0.50
C TRP A 304 -15.11 -6.94 0.16
N ASP A 305 -15.10 -8.20 -0.27
CA ASP A 305 -16.30 -8.96 -0.66
C ASP A 305 -17.16 -8.33 -1.77
N LEU A 306 -16.63 -7.39 -2.56
CA LEU A 306 -17.36 -6.76 -3.68
C LEU A 306 -17.08 -7.43 -5.03
N ASN A 307 -16.21 -8.42 -5.08
CA ASN A 307 -15.76 -9.02 -6.33
C ASN A 307 -16.90 -9.74 -7.05
N GLY A 308 -17.08 -9.40 -8.32
CA GLY A 308 -18.15 -9.92 -9.16
C GLY A 308 -19.51 -9.26 -8.96
N GLU A 309 -19.67 -8.36 -7.98
CA GLU A 309 -20.92 -7.62 -7.79
C GLU A 309 -21.24 -6.74 -9.01
N LEU A 310 -22.52 -6.71 -9.38
CA LEU A 310 -23.06 -5.91 -10.47
C LEU A 310 -23.80 -4.70 -9.92
N TYR A 311 -23.43 -3.52 -10.42
CA TYR A 311 -23.99 -2.23 -10.03
C TYR A 311 -24.77 -1.61 -11.18
N HIS A 312 -25.94 -1.06 -10.88
CA HIS A 312 -26.84 -0.41 -11.85
C HIS A 312 -26.96 1.08 -11.58
N LYS A 313 -26.78 1.90 -12.62
CA LYS A 313 -26.96 3.35 -12.55
C LYS A 313 -28.41 3.68 -12.20
N ARG A 314 -28.60 4.54 -11.21
CA ARG A 314 -29.92 5.01 -10.78
C ARG A 314 -30.41 6.22 -11.56
#